data_AF-A0A7X8B1Q0-F1
#
_entry.id   AF-A0A7X8B1Q0-F1
#
_cell.length_a   1.000
_cell.length_b   1.000
_cell.length_c   1.000
_cell.angle_alpha   90.00
_cell.angle_beta   90.00
_cell.angle_gamma   90.00
#
_symmetry.space_group_name_H-M   'P 1'
#
loop_
_entity.id
_entity.type
_entity.pdbx_description
1 polymer ?
#
loop_
_entity_poly.entity_id
_entity_poly.type
_entity_poly.pdbx_seq_one_letter_code
_entity_poly.pdbx_strand_id
1 'polypeptide(L)'
;MDLKKLAPWNWFKKEEEQHPVALPVHRSLATHHPDPVARFHQEIDRMFDSLFRGFGFPALGFGRDPGPLAQTEWLRPTLDIAASDGEYTISVELPGVDEKDVQLELLDDTLVIKGEKKHEKEEKEKNYYRMERSYGSFQRVLSLPDDAEQENIGATFKRGILKITVPRKTKVSTKSKQITISRE
;
A
#
# COMPACT_ATOMS: atom_id res chain seq x y z
N MET A 1 23.38 33.61 -29.01
CA MET A 1 22.44 32.71 -28.28
C MET A 1 22.37 33.15 -26.84
N ASP A 2 21.16 33.36 -26.31
CA ASP A 2 20.92 33.86 -24.95
C ASP A 2 20.78 32.69 -23.96
N LEU A 3 21.81 32.47 -23.13
CA LEU A 3 21.90 31.38 -22.15
C LEU A 3 20.84 31.47 -21.03
N LYS A 4 20.16 32.62 -20.88
CA LYS A 4 19.06 32.78 -19.91
C LYS A 4 17.75 32.14 -20.39
N LYS A 5 17.63 31.80 -21.67
CA LYS A 5 16.44 31.12 -22.22
C LYS A 5 16.48 29.60 -22.07
N LEU A 6 17.61 29.03 -21.67
CA LEU A 6 17.81 27.59 -21.46
C LEU A 6 17.78 27.19 -19.98
N ALA A 7 17.48 28.12 -19.07
CA ALA A 7 17.29 27.80 -17.68
C ALA A 7 15.98 27.01 -17.49
N PRO A 8 16.01 25.82 -16.86
CA PRO A 8 14.84 24.94 -16.71
C PRO A 8 13.72 25.55 -15.84
N TRP A 9 14.01 26.66 -15.15
CA TRP A 9 13.07 27.46 -14.36
C TRP A 9 11.95 28.13 -15.16
N ASN A 10 12.07 28.23 -16.49
CA ASN A 10 11.00 28.76 -17.34
C ASN A 10 9.89 27.74 -17.68
N TRP A 11 10.06 26.46 -17.34
CA TRP A 11 9.06 25.41 -17.65
C TRP A 11 7.86 25.40 -16.69
N PHE A 12 7.99 25.96 -15.49
CA PHE A 12 6.95 25.90 -14.44
C PHE A 12 6.21 27.22 -14.20
N LYS A 13 6.57 28.31 -14.90
CA LYS A 13 5.88 29.61 -14.77
C LYS A 13 4.40 29.59 -15.17
N LYS A 14 3.97 28.63 -15.98
CA LYS A 14 2.58 28.55 -16.45
C LYS A 14 1.62 27.85 -15.48
N GLU A 15 2.12 27.16 -14.45
CA GLU A 15 1.27 26.54 -13.41
C GLU A 15 0.90 27.53 -12.30
N GLU A 16 1.75 28.51 -11.97
CA GLU A 16 1.44 29.55 -10.96
C GLU A 16 0.42 30.59 -11.44
N GLU A 17 0.26 30.80 -12.76
CA GLU A 17 -0.71 31.79 -13.29
C GLU A 17 -2.16 31.27 -13.31
N GLN A 18 -2.41 29.99 -13.03
CA GLN A 18 -3.76 29.42 -12.92
C GLN A 18 -4.17 29.25 -11.46
N HIS A 19 -4.28 30.37 -10.74
CA HIS A 19 -5.03 30.39 -9.49
C HIS A 19 -6.52 30.18 -9.78
N PRO A 20 -7.19 29.14 -9.22
CA PRO A 20 -8.64 29.14 -9.20
C PRO A 20 -9.10 30.22 -8.21
N VAL A 21 -10.00 31.09 -8.66
CA VAL A 21 -10.68 32.08 -7.83
C VAL A 21 -11.31 31.35 -6.63
N ALA A 22 -10.82 31.62 -5.42
CA ALA A 22 -11.41 31.10 -4.20
C ALA A 22 -12.77 31.78 -3.97
N LEU A 23 -13.86 31.11 -4.36
CA LEU A 23 -15.20 31.51 -3.98
C LEU A 23 -15.44 31.14 -2.51
N PRO A 24 -15.95 32.05 -1.67
CA PRO A 24 -16.27 31.72 -0.28
C PRO A 24 -17.51 30.83 -0.23
N VAL A 25 -17.31 29.53 0.03
CA VAL A 25 -18.41 28.59 0.32
C VAL A 25 -18.58 28.50 1.83
N HIS A 26 -19.65 29.10 2.35
CA HIS A 26 -20.06 28.93 3.75
C HIS A 26 -20.61 27.51 3.93
N ARG A 27 -19.83 26.61 4.54
CA ARG A 27 -20.29 25.26 4.87
C ARG A 27 -20.96 25.27 6.25
N SER A 28 -22.28 25.09 6.27
CA SER A 28 -23.03 24.81 7.50
C SER A 28 -22.60 23.46 8.09
N LEU A 29 -22.36 23.43 9.40
CA LEU A 29 -21.99 22.23 10.15
C LEU A 29 -23.16 21.24 10.18
N ALA A 30 -23.14 20.26 9.28
CA ALA A 30 -23.92 19.03 9.42
C ALA A 30 -23.07 18.01 10.19
N THR A 31 -23.59 17.57 11.33
CA THR A 31 -23.07 16.48 12.15
C THR A 31 -22.85 15.25 11.28
N HIS A 32 -21.59 14.86 11.09
CA HIS A 32 -21.24 13.62 10.39
C HIS A 32 -21.58 12.44 11.32
N HIS A 33 -22.61 11.68 10.95
CA HIS A 33 -22.74 10.32 11.42
C HIS A 33 -21.60 9.51 10.76
N PRO A 34 -20.71 8.84 11.54
CA PRO A 34 -19.66 8.02 10.94
C PRO A 34 -20.29 6.87 10.17
N ASP A 35 -19.87 6.72 8.91
CA ASP A 35 -20.27 5.66 8.01
C ASP A 35 -20.00 4.28 8.68
N PRO A 36 -21.01 3.40 8.83
CA PRO A 36 -20.86 2.11 9.49
C PRO A 36 -19.78 1.22 8.83
N VAL A 37 -19.52 1.39 7.53
CA VAL A 37 -18.45 0.65 6.83
C VAL A 37 -17.07 1.14 7.27
N ALA A 38 -16.89 2.44 7.47
CA ALA A 38 -15.63 3.01 7.96
C ALA A 38 -15.32 2.57 9.40
N ARG A 39 -16.34 2.34 10.23
CA ARG A 39 -16.16 1.78 11.59
C ARG A 39 -15.70 0.32 11.57
N PHE A 40 -16.22 -0.47 10.64
CA PHE A 40 -15.82 -1.86 10.45
C PHE A 40 -14.34 -1.96 10.01
N HIS A 41 -13.90 -1.11 9.09
CA HIS A 41 -12.48 -1.03 8.71
C HIS A 41 -11.56 -0.70 9.89
N GLN A 42 -11.97 0.24 10.76
CA GLN A 42 -11.21 0.59 11.96
C GLN A 42 -11.15 -0.54 13.01
N GLU A 43 -12.16 -1.39 13.05
CA GLU A 43 -12.22 -2.53 13.98
C GLU A 43 -11.32 -3.67 13.50
N ILE A 44 -11.27 -3.93 12.18
CA ILE A 44 -10.34 -4.86 11.56
C ILE A 44 -8.90 -4.41 11.79
N ASP A 45 -8.57 -3.15 11.50
CA ASP A 45 -7.21 -2.62 11.70
C ASP A 45 -6.72 -2.79 13.16
N ARG A 46 -7.62 -2.68 14.14
CA ARG A 46 -7.29 -2.91 15.56
C ARG A 46 -7.09 -4.38 15.93
N MET A 47 -7.81 -5.29 15.28
CA MET A 47 -7.63 -6.73 15.49
C MET A 47 -6.29 -7.20 14.91
N PHE A 48 -5.89 -6.66 13.77
CA PHE A 48 -4.54 -6.82 13.21
C PHE A 48 -3.47 -6.36 14.22
N ASP A 49 -3.61 -5.17 14.79
CA ASP A 49 -2.67 -4.59 15.78
C ASP A 49 -2.52 -5.42 17.07
N SER A 50 -3.50 -6.27 17.38
CA SER A 50 -3.46 -7.17 18.54
C SER A 50 -2.68 -8.46 18.29
N LEU A 51 -2.64 -8.95 17.04
CA LEU A 51 -1.86 -10.13 16.64
C LEU A 51 -0.36 -9.84 16.60
N PHE A 52 0.05 -8.64 16.16
CA PHE A 52 1.45 -8.21 16.12
C PHE A 52 2.10 -8.06 17.51
N ARG A 53 1.32 -7.87 18.57
CA ARG A 53 1.82 -7.81 19.95
C ARG A 53 2.29 -9.15 20.51
N GLY A 54 1.79 -10.28 20.00
CA GLY A 54 2.12 -11.63 20.48
C GLY A 54 3.44 -12.20 19.96
N PHE A 55 4.01 -11.60 18.90
CA PHE A 55 5.14 -12.16 18.13
C PHE A 55 6.53 -11.56 18.47
N GLY A 56 6.65 -10.78 19.55
CA GLY A 56 7.94 -10.23 20.00
C GLY A 56 8.43 -8.99 19.23
N PHE A 57 7.58 -8.37 18.42
CA PHE A 57 7.84 -7.06 17.82
C PHE A 57 7.43 -5.94 18.79
N PRO A 58 8.23 -4.86 18.93
CA PRO A 58 7.76 -3.69 19.67
C PRO A 58 6.53 -3.15 18.94
N ALA A 59 5.42 -3.08 19.65
CA ALA A 59 4.18 -2.50 19.15
C ALA A 59 4.39 -1.01 18.84
N LEU A 60 4.79 -0.70 17.60
CA LEU A 60 4.55 0.61 17.01
C LEU A 60 3.06 0.65 16.65
N GLY A 61 2.26 0.95 17.66
CA GLY A 61 0.81 0.97 17.55
C GLY A 61 0.33 2.00 16.54
N PHE A 62 -0.72 1.62 15.82
CA PHE A 62 -1.61 2.57 15.17
C PHE A 62 -2.26 3.44 16.27
N GLY A 63 -1.73 4.65 16.48
CA GLY A 63 -2.42 5.72 17.20
C GLY A 63 -1.89 6.16 18.57
N ARG A 64 -0.58 6.08 18.86
CA ARG A 64 0.02 6.84 19.96
C ARG A 64 1.37 7.40 19.55
N ASP A 65 1.53 8.72 19.66
CA ASP A 65 2.76 9.47 19.41
C ASP A 65 4.01 8.67 19.79
N PRO A 66 4.82 8.20 18.81
CA PRO A 66 6.14 7.76 19.12
C PRO A 66 6.95 9.03 19.40
N GLY A 67 7.45 9.17 20.63
CA GLY A 67 8.44 10.20 20.95
C GLY A 67 9.60 10.19 19.94
N PRO A 68 10.42 11.26 19.87
CA PRO A 68 11.09 11.72 18.64
C PRO A 68 12.20 10.82 18.04
N LEU A 69 12.32 9.55 18.42
CA LEU A 69 13.54 8.75 18.20
C LEU A 69 13.34 7.32 17.65
N ALA A 70 12.19 6.98 17.05
CA ALA A 70 12.06 5.69 16.36
C ALA A 70 10.91 5.65 15.33
N GLN A 71 10.90 6.56 14.36
CA GLN A 71 10.05 6.43 13.17
C GLN A 71 10.93 6.03 12.00
N THR A 72 11.25 4.74 11.89
CA THR A 72 11.74 4.23 10.61
C THR A 72 10.53 4.17 9.68
N GLU A 73 10.23 5.27 9.01
CA GLU A 73 9.16 5.32 8.01
C GLU A 73 9.55 4.42 6.83
N TRP A 74 9.05 3.19 6.83
CA TRP A 74 9.17 2.31 5.68
C TRP A 74 8.40 2.92 4.51
N LEU A 75 9.00 2.88 3.32
CA LEU A 75 8.29 3.18 2.10
C LEU A 75 7.09 2.24 1.97
N ARG A 76 5.98 2.76 1.45
CA ARG A 76 4.72 2.03 1.27
C ARG A 76 4.34 1.94 -0.22
N PRO A 77 4.90 0.97 -0.96
CA PRO A 77 4.70 0.80 -2.41
C PRO A 77 3.23 0.68 -2.78
N THR A 78 2.75 1.34 -3.82
CA THR A 78 1.38 1.18 -4.35
C THR A 78 1.14 -0.26 -4.82
N LEU A 79 -0.11 -0.74 -4.67
CA LEU A 79 -0.48 -2.07 -5.11
C LEU A 79 -1.95 -2.15 -5.52
N ASP A 80 -2.23 -3.10 -6.42
CA ASP A 80 -3.56 -3.51 -6.84
C ASP A 80 -3.80 -4.97 -6.45
N ILE A 81 -5.05 -5.29 -6.07
CA ILE A 81 -5.49 -6.66 -5.77
C ILE A 81 -6.72 -6.95 -6.63
N ALA A 82 -6.67 -8.05 -7.39
CA ALA A 82 -7.75 -8.55 -8.20
C ALA A 82 -8.09 -9.99 -7.81
N ALA A 83 -9.35 -10.37 -7.96
CA ALA A 83 -9.83 -11.73 -7.76
C ALA A 83 -10.58 -12.20 -9.02
N SER A 84 -10.36 -13.45 -9.39
CA SER A 84 -11.13 -14.20 -10.37
C SER A 84 -11.72 -15.45 -9.73
N ASP A 85 -12.44 -16.26 -10.49
CA ASP A 85 -12.95 -17.55 -9.99
C ASP A 85 -11.82 -18.53 -9.62
N GLY A 86 -10.67 -18.44 -10.29
CA GLY A 86 -9.56 -19.39 -10.13
C GLY A 86 -8.38 -18.88 -9.29
N GLU A 87 -8.17 -17.57 -9.20
CA GLU A 87 -6.98 -17.01 -8.53
C GLU A 87 -7.18 -15.57 -8.03
N TYR A 88 -6.35 -15.19 -7.06
CA TYR A 88 -6.05 -13.81 -6.71
C TYR A 88 -4.77 -13.35 -7.41
N THR A 89 -4.75 -12.10 -7.86
CA THR A 89 -3.56 -11.44 -8.40
C THR A 89 -3.27 -10.19 -7.57
N ILE A 90 -2.05 -10.06 -7.07
CA ILE A 90 -1.55 -8.87 -6.38
C ILE A 90 -0.43 -8.27 -7.23
N SER A 91 -0.51 -6.98 -7.56
CA SER A 91 0.52 -6.28 -8.33
C SER A 91 1.07 -5.12 -7.51
N VAL A 92 2.38 -5.06 -7.28
CA VAL A 92 3.04 -4.04 -6.46
C VAL A 92 4.05 -3.27 -7.28
N GLU A 93 3.97 -1.93 -7.24
CA GLU A 93 4.90 -1.06 -7.96
C GLU A 93 6.19 -0.85 -7.16
N LEU A 94 7.31 -1.35 -7.69
CA LEU A 94 8.65 -1.26 -7.11
C LEU A 94 9.65 -0.71 -8.15
N PRO A 95 9.46 0.52 -8.65
CA PRO A 95 10.34 1.09 -9.66
C PRO A 95 11.73 1.40 -9.09
N GLY A 96 12.76 0.88 -9.78
CA GLY A 96 14.17 1.05 -9.40
C GLY A 96 14.62 0.14 -8.26
N VAL A 97 13.91 -0.96 -8.02
CA VAL A 97 14.30 -2.03 -7.08
C VAL A 97 14.75 -3.23 -7.91
N ASP A 98 15.88 -3.84 -7.53
CA ASP A 98 16.33 -5.12 -8.11
C ASP A 98 15.48 -6.27 -7.54
N GLU A 99 15.15 -7.27 -8.35
CA GLU A 99 14.37 -8.45 -7.91
C GLU A 99 15.00 -9.14 -6.69
N LYS A 100 16.34 -9.25 -6.65
CA LYS A 100 17.09 -9.83 -5.53
C LYS A 100 16.94 -9.06 -4.21
N ASP A 101 16.54 -7.80 -4.26
CA ASP A 101 16.33 -6.93 -3.11
C ASP A 101 14.86 -6.98 -2.62
N VAL A 102 14.03 -7.83 -3.23
CA VAL A 102 12.64 -8.11 -2.82
C VAL A 102 12.56 -9.46 -2.12
N GLN A 103 11.88 -9.49 -0.98
CA GLN A 103 11.59 -10.71 -0.22
C GLN A 103 10.09 -10.89 -0.07
N LEU A 104 9.65 -12.12 -0.31
CA LEU A 104 8.27 -12.58 -0.12
C LEU A 104 8.26 -13.67 0.92
N GLU A 105 7.46 -13.49 1.96
CA GLU A 105 7.29 -14.45 3.05
C GLU A 105 5.80 -14.70 3.27
N LEU A 106 5.43 -15.96 3.47
CA LEU A 106 4.10 -16.34 3.92
C LEU A 106 4.20 -16.88 5.34
N LEU A 107 3.49 -16.23 6.27
CA LEU A 107 3.38 -16.61 7.67
C LEU A 107 1.93 -16.96 7.94
N ASP A 108 1.60 -18.25 8.02
CA ASP A 108 0.23 -18.75 8.03
C ASP A 108 -0.58 -18.23 6.83
N ASP A 109 -1.55 -17.35 7.05
CA ASP A 109 -2.35 -16.69 6.01
C ASP A 109 -1.81 -15.30 5.63
N THR A 110 -0.71 -14.85 6.24
CA THR A 110 -0.20 -13.49 6.09
C THR A 110 0.96 -13.42 5.11
N LEU A 111 0.73 -12.77 3.97
CA LEU A 111 1.74 -12.48 2.95
C LEU A 111 2.47 -11.17 3.28
N VAL A 112 3.78 -11.28 3.49
CA VAL A 112 4.69 -10.16 3.75
C VAL A 112 5.57 -9.92 2.54
N ILE A 113 5.56 -8.68 2.06
CA ILE A 113 6.37 -8.18 0.94
C ILE A 113 7.31 -7.13 1.49
N LYS A 114 8.62 -7.36 1.47
CA LYS A 114 9.60 -6.43 2.02
C LYS A 114 10.83 -6.30 1.14
N GLY A 115 11.61 -5.24 1.32
CA GLY A 115 12.83 -5.03 0.56
C GLY A 115 13.42 -3.65 0.77
N GLU A 116 14.36 -3.25 -0.08
CA GLU A 116 15.01 -1.94 -0.01
C GLU A 116 15.15 -1.30 -1.40
N LYS A 117 14.73 -0.05 -1.51
CA LYS A 117 15.04 0.80 -2.66
C LYS A 117 16.28 1.62 -2.37
N LYS A 118 17.42 1.15 -2.89
CA LYS A 118 18.73 1.75 -2.64
C LYS A 118 18.87 3.10 -3.35
N HIS A 119 19.44 4.06 -2.64
CA HIS A 119 19.98 5.27 -3.24
C HIS A 119 21.39 4.93 -3.75
N GLU A 120 21.64 5.09 -5.06
CA GLU A 120 23.01 4.99 -5.58
C GLU A 120 23.87 6.03 -4.86
N LYS A 121 24.78 5.56 -4.00
CA LYS A 121 25.50 6.36 -3.01
C LYS A 121 26.63 7.22 -3.62
N GLU A 122 26.66 7.39 -4.93
CA GLU A 122 27.84 7.83 -5.69
C GLU A 122 27.62 9.04 -6.60
N GLU A 123 26.74 9.95 -6.20
CA GLU A 123 26.68 11.29 -6.81
C GLU A 123 26.91 12.38 -5.76
N LYS A 124 27.91 12.19 -4.89
CA LYS A 124 28.39 13.28 -4.01
C LYS A 124 28.88 14.51 -4.78
N GLU A 125 29.11 14.37 -6.09
CA GLU A 125 29.49 15.46 -7.00
C GLU A 125 28.33 16.05 -7.82
N LYS A 126 27.08 15.53 -7.71
CA LYS A 126 25.95 16.13 -8.43
C LYS A 126 25.15 17.06 -7.54
N ASN A 127 25.04 18.31 -8.00
CA ASN A 127 24.10 19.28 -7.45
C ASN A 127 22.70 18.96 -7.98
N TYR A 128 21.92 18.19 -7.23
CA TYR A 128 20.51 17.99 -7.54
C TYR A 128 19.73 19.30 -7.39
N TYR A 129 19.07 19.75 -8.46
CA TYR A 129 18.13 20.88 -8.39
C TYR A 129 16.82 20.49 -7.69
N ARG A 130 16.44 19.21 -7.77
CA ARG A 130 15.22 18.65 -7.20
C ARG A 130 15.34 17.13 -7.04
N MET A 131 14.94 16.61 -5.88
CA MET A 131 14.82 15.18 -5.63
C MET A 131 13.39 14.88 -5.17
N GLU A 132 12.67 14.07 -5.95
CA GLU A 132 11.29 13.63 -5.68
C GLU A 132 11.19 12.13 -5.43
N ARG A 133 12.22 11.38 -5.82
CA ARG A 133 12.28 9.92 -5.63
C ARG A 133 12.52 9.61 -4.17
N SER A 134 11.71 8.72 -3.61
CA SER A 134 11.91 8.17 -2.27
C SER A 134 12.77 6.91 -2.30
N TYR A 135 13.57 6.72 -1.25
CA TYR A 135 14.52 5.62 -1.06
C TYR A 135 14.43 5.08 0.37
N GLY A 136 14.87 3.85 0.58
CA GLY A 136 14.84 3.17 1.88
C GLY A 136 14.12 1.83 1.85
N SER A 137 13.99 1.23 3.03
CA SER A 137 13.28 -0.05 3.21
C SER A 137 11.79 0.13 2.95
N PHE A 138 11.15 -0.88 2.38
CA PHE A 138 9.71 -0.93 2.16
C PHE A 138 9.09 -2.19 2.75
N GLN A 139 7.81 -2.10 3.12
CA GLN A 139 7.02 -3.26 3.53
C GLN A 139 5.54 -3.12 3.17
N ARG A 140 4.92 -4.24 2.76
CA ARG A 140 3.48 -4.46 2.69
C ARG A 140 3.15 -5.78 3.39
N VAL A 141 2.03 -5.81 4.08
CA VAL A 141 1.50 -7.00 4.76
C VAL A 141 0.05 -7.16 4.34
N LEU A 142 -0.33 -8.35 3.89
CA LEU A 142 -1.64 -8.67 3.36
C LEU A 142 -2.10 -10.02 3.92
N SER A 143 -3.32 -10.10 4.45
CA SER A 143 -3.92 -11.40 4.80
C SER A 143 -4.59 -12.01 3.57
N LEU A 144 -4.23 -13.24 3.28
CA LEU A 144 -4.86 -14.06 2.27
C LEU A 144 -6.20 -14.58 2.80
N PRO A 145 -7.24 -14.64 1.96
CA PRO A 145 -8.52 -15.22 2.35
C PRO A 145 -8.41 -16.75 2.53
N ASP A 146 -9.33 -17.34 3.29
CA ASP A 146 -9.31 -18.78 3.63
C ASP A 146 -9.23 -19.72 2.42
N ASP A 147 -9.79 -19.28 1.29
CA ASP A 147 -9.81 -20.02 0.04
C ASP A 147 -8.61 -19.76 -0.87
N ALA A 148 -7.59 -19.05 -0.39
CA ALA A 148 -6.28 -19.02 -1.03
C ALA A 148 -5.56 -20.36 -0.87
N GLU A 149 -5.03 -20.89 -1.96
CA GLU A 149 -4.18 -22.09 -1.97
C GLU A 149 -2.71 -21.68 -1.82
N GLN A 150 -2.21 -21.87 -0.60
CA GLN A 150 -0.91 -21.35 -0.17
C GLN A 150 0.28 -22.13 -0.72
N GLU A 151 0.09 -23.39 -1.12
CA GLU A 151 1.16 -24.26 -1.62
C GLU A 151 1.64 -23.86 -3.02
N ASN A 152 0.78 -23.23 -3.81
CA ASN A 152 1.00 -22.97 -5.23
C ASN A 152 1.08 -21.46 -5.56
N ILE A 153 1.60 -20.66 -4.63
CA ILE A 153 1.81 -19.23 -4.85
C ILE A 153 2.97 -19.01 -5.84
N GLY A 154 2.72 -18.25 -6.90
CA GLY A 154 3.71 -17.83 -7.87
C GLY A 154 4.01 -16.33 -7.78
N ALA A 155 5.23 -15.93 -8.12
CA ALA A 155 5.62 -14.52 -8.22
C ALA A 155 6.48 -14.27 -9.46
N THR A 156 6.31 -13.10 -10.07
CA THR A 156 7.13 -12.64 -11.20
C THR A 156 7.48 -11.16 -11.01
N PHE A 157 8.71 -10.78 -11.34
CA PHE A 157 9.13 -9.39 -11.30
C PHE A 157 9.48 -8.90 -12.71
N LYS A 158 8.75 -7.90 -13.20
CA LYS A 158 8.97 -7.38 -14.56
C LYS A 158 8.74 -5.88 -14.62
N ARG A 159 9.73 -5.16 -15.15
CA ARG A 159 9.66 -3.71 -15.40
C ARG A 159 9.25 -2.91 -14.16
N GLY A 160 9.77 -3.27 -13.00
CA GLY A 160 9.46 -2.60 -11.73
C GLY A 160 8.10 -2.94 -11.15
N ILE A 161 7.45 -4.00 -11.61
CA ILE A 161 6.18 -4.51 -11.04
C ILE A 161 6.42 -5.93 -10.53
N LEU A 162 6.12 -6.14 -9.25
CA LEU A 162 6.01 -7.46 -8.65
C LEU A 162 4.58 -7.96 -8.79
N LYS A 163 4.37 -9.03 -9.57
CA LYS A 163 3.08 -9.70 -9.69
C LYS A 163 3.11 -11.02 -8.93
N ILE A 164 2.21 -11.17 -7.97
CA ILE A 164 2.01 -12.36 -7.16
C ILE A 164 0.66 -12.98 -7.55
N THR A 165 0.66 -14.26 -7.87
CA THR A 165 -0.52 -15.04 -8.23
C THR A 165 -0.76 -16.09 -7.16
N VAL A 166 -1.94 -16.08 -6.57
CA VAL A 166 -2.36 -17.00 -5.51
C VAL A 166 -3.58 -17.76 -6.00
N PRO A 167 -3.45 -19.05 -6.37
CA PRO A 167 -4.59 -19.86 -6.79
C PRO A 167 -5.65 -19.94 -5.69
N ARG A 168 -6.90 -20.15 -6.09
CA ARG A 168 -8.01 -20.40 -5.17
C ARG A 168 -8.20 -21.90 -5.01
N LYS A 169 -8.34 -22.36 -3.76
CA LYS A 169 -8.82 -23.70 -3.45
C LYS A 169 -10.16 -23.89 -4.17
N THR A 170 -10.33 -25.02 -4.84
CA THR A 170 -11.60 -25.37 -5.48
C THR A 170 -12.71 -25.39 -4.43
N LYS A 171 -13.48 -24.30 -4.35
CA LYS A 171 -14.60 -24.22 -3.41
C LYS A 171 -15.66 -25.22 -3.83
N VAL A 172 -15.93 -26.19 -2.95
CA VAL A 172 -17.18 -26.94 -2.93
C VAL A 172 -18.31 -25.90 -2.96
N SER A 173 -19.11 -25.92 -4.03
CA SER A 173 -20.29 -25.07 -4.21
C SER A 173 -20.99 -24.85 -2.87
N THR A 174 -20.97 -23.61 -2.37
CA THR A 174 -21.72 -23.24 -1.17
C THR A 174 -23.19 -23.40 -1.51
N LYS A 175 -23.75 -24.57 -1.24
CA LYS A 175 -25.18 -24.85 -1.40
C LYS A 175 -25.91 -23.96 -0.39
N SER A 176 -26.45 -22.83 -0.84
CA SER A 176 -27.38 -22.06 -0.03
C SER A 176 -28.62 -22.92 0.22
N LYS A 177 -28.95 -23.13 1.49
CA LYS A 177 -30.25 -23.68 1.89
C LYS A 177 -31.19 -22.52 2.15
N GLN A 178 -32.26 -22.45 1.38
CA GLN A 178 -33.38 -21.57 1.69
C GLN A 178 -34.06 -22.09 2.97
N ILE A 179 -34.15 -21.24 3.99
CA ILE A 179 -34.86 -21.56 5.24
C ILE A 179 -36.26 -20.95 5.13
N THR A 180 -37.28 -21.81 5.21
CA THR A 180 -38.68 -21.39 5.24
C THR A 180 -39.03 -20.89 6.64
N ILE A 181 -39.61 -19.70 6.74
CA ILE A 181 -40.13 -19.15 8.00
C ILE A 181 -41.57 -19.64 8.19
N SER A 182 -41.83 -20.38 9.27
CA SER A 182 -43.17 -20.81 9.67
C SER A 182 -43.76 -19.81 10.67
N ARG A 183 -45.07 -19.52 10.56
CA ARG A 183 -45.83 -18.78 11.59
C ARG A 183 -46.38 -19.77 12.63
N GLU A 184 -46.34 -19.35 13.89
CA GLU A 184 -47.05 -19.97 15.01
C GLU A 184 -48.55 -19.62 14.98
#